data_AF-A0A0F9IC75-F1
#
_entry.id   AF-A0A0F9IC75-F1
#
_cell.length_a   1.000
_cell.length_b   1.000
_cell.length_c   1.000
_cell.angle_alpha   90.00
_cell.angle_beta   90.00
_cell.angle_gamma   90.00
#
_symmetry.space_group_name_H-M   'P 1'
#
loop_
_entity.id
_entity.type
_entity.pdbx_description
1 polymer ?
#
loop_
_entity_poly.entity_id
_entity_poly.type
_entity_poly.pdbx_seq_one_letter_code
_entity_poly.pdbx_strand_id
1 'polypeptide(L)'
;MLEALTDKLQAAFRRLGSRGTITEQDLDAALREVRLALLEADVNFKVVREFVQGVKERALGAKVLTSLTPMQQIIGVVNQQLVELLGGGQSRLEHAQSAPTVLMLVGLKGSGKTTTIRALLGMIRPNAGSVKVLGQAVWPNGRG
;
A
#
# COMPACT_ATOMS: atom_id res chain seq x y z
N MET A 1 3.79 -9.51 7.70
CA MET A 1 2.40 -9.08 7.42
C MET A 1 2.22 -8.70 5.95
N LEU A 2 2.97 -7.72 5.43
CA LEU A 2 2.93 -7.37 4.00
C LEU A 2 3.46 -8.47 3.08
N GLU A 3 4.48 -9.23 3.49
CA GLU A 3 5.05 -10.32 2.66
C GLU A 3 4.02 -11.39 2.29
N ALA A 4 3.19 -11.84 3.24
CA ALA A 4 2.14 -12.82 2.97
C ALA A 4 1.08 -12.30 1.99
N LEU A 5 0.78 -11.00 2.02
CA LEU A 5 -0.09 -10.35 1.03
C LEU A 5 0.61 -10.27 -0.33
N THR A 6 1.89 -9.88 -0.36
CA THR A 6 2.70 -9.82 -1.58
C THR A 6 2.74 -11.18 -2.29
N ASP A 7 3.00 -12.26 -1.56
CA ASP A 7 3.08 -13.61 -2.13
C ASP A 7 1.74 -14.05 -2.72
N LYS A 8 0.63 -13.79 -2.02
CA LYS A 8 -0.73 -14.13 -2.50
C LYS A 8 -1.12 -13.33 -3.74
N LEU A 9 -0.82 -12.02 -3.76
CA LEU A 9 -1.05 -11.18 -4.93
C LEU A 9 -0.22 -11.65 -6.13
N GLN A 10 1.06 -11.96 -5.92
CA GLN A 10 1.91 -12.49 -6.98
C GLN A 10 1.39 -13.82 -7.53
N ALA A 11 0.91 -14.72 -6.68
CA ALA A 11 0.32 -15.99 -7.10
C ALA A 11 -0.94 -15.78 -7.98
N ALA A 12 -1.83 -14.88 -7.56
CA ALA A 12 -3.04 -14.54 -8.32
C ALA A 12 -2.69 -13.96 -9.71
N PHE A 13 -1.69 -13.07 -9.79
CA PHE A 13 -1.26 -12.48 -11.06
C PHE A 13 -0.55 -13.46 -11.99
N ARG A 14 0.25 -14.39 -11.45
CA ARG A 14 0.91 -15.44 -12.24
C ARG A 14 -0.12 -16.35 -12.92
N ARG A 15 -1.20 -16.71 -12.23
CA ARG A 15 -2.31 -17.47 -12.82
C ARG A 15 -2.98 -16.70 -13.96
N LEU A 16 -3.25 -15.43 -13.72
CA LEU A 16 -3.96 -14.56 -14.66
C LEU A 16 -3.27 -14.43 -16.03
N GLY A 17 -1.95 -14.22 -16.08
CA GLY A 17 -1.26 -14.04 -17.36
C GLY A 17 -0.53 -15.27 -17.89
N SER A 18 -0.90 -16.47 -17.43
CA SER A 18 -0.48 -17.73 -18.06
C SER A 18 -1.19 -17.98 -19.40
N ARG A 19 -2.29 -17.26 -19.68
CA ARG A 19 -3.06 -17.32 -20.93
C ARG A 19 -2.88 -16.00 -21.68
N GLY A 20 -2.64 -16.07 -23.00
CA GLY A 20 -2.34 -14.90 -23.83
C GLY A 20 -3.50 -13.89 -23.94
N THR A 21 -4.71 -14.28 -23.56
CA THR A 21 -5.90 -13.44 -23.45
C THR A 21 -6.52 -13.62 -22.07
N ILE A 22 -7.02 -12.52 -21.50
CA ILE A 22 -7.66 -12.50 -20.18
C ILE A 22 -9.16 -12.30 -20.38
N THR A 23 -9.96 -13.26 -19.91
CA THR A 23 -11.42 -13.16 -19.93
C THR A 23 -11.96 -12.52 -18.66
N GLU A 24 -13.24 -12.11 -18.67
CA GLU A 24 -13.91 -11.62 -17.45
C GLU A 24 -13.93 -12.70 -16.35
N GLN A 25 -14.07 -13.98 -16.71
CA GLN A 25 -14.00 -15.09 -15.74
C GLN A 25 -12.62 -15.20 -15.09
N ASP A 26 -11.54 -15.03 -15.86
CA ASP A 26 -10.19 -15.05 -15.32
C ASP A 26 -9.96 -13.87 -14.35
N LEU A 27 -10.48 -12.68 -14.69
CA LEU A 27 -10.45 -11.51 -13.82
C LEU A 27 -11.21 -11.75 -12.50
N ASP A 28 -12.44 -12.28 -12.58
CA ASP A 28 -13.25 -12.57 -11.41
C ASP A 28 -12.59 -13.61 -10.49
N ALA A 29 -11.95 -14.63 -11.07
CA ALA A 29 -11.21 -15.63 -10.32
C ALA A 29 -10.01 -15.01 -9.58
N ALA A 30 -9.22 -14.17 -10.26
CA ALA A 30 -8.09 -13.48 -9.62
C ALA A 30 -8.56 -12.50 -8.53
N LEU A 31 -9.63 -11.73 -8.77
CA LEU A 31 -10.20 -10.82 -7.78
C LEU A 31 -10.71 -11.55 -6.54
N ARG A 32 -11.20 -12.78 -6.68
CA ARG A 32 -11.58 -13.62 -5.54
C ARG A 32 -10.38 -13.98 -4.67
N GLU A 33 -9.24 -14.31 -5.26
CA GLU A 33 -8.00 -14.59 -4.52
C GLU A 33 -7.48 -13.33 -3.81
N VAL A 34 -7.48 -12.18 -4.51
CA VAL A 34 -7.12 -10.87 -3.93
C VAL A 34 -8.01 -10.53 -2.73
N ARG A 35 -9.33 -10.74 -2.86
CA ARG A 35 -10.29 -10.53 -1.77
C ARG A 35 -9.96 -11.37 -0.54
N LEU A 36 -9.67 -12.65 -0.71
CA LEU A 36 -9.31 -13.54 0.40
C LEU A 36 -8.02 -13.07 1.07
N ALA A 37 -7.01 -12.74 0.27
CA ALA A 37 -5.73 -12.26 0.76
C ALA A 37 -5.85 -10.97 1.60
N LEU A 38 -6.70 -10.04 1.18
CA LEU A 38 -6.97 -8.81 1.93
C LEU A 38 -7.71 -9.08 3.24
N LEU A 39 -8.70 -9.99 3.24
CA LEU A 39 -9.43 -10.36 4.46
C LEU A 39 -8.53 -11.07 5.48
N GLU A 40 -7.63 -11.93 5.02
CA GLU A 40 -6.63 -12.61 5.88
C GLU A 40 -5.57 -11.64 6.41
N ALA A 41 -5.42 -10.47 5.79
CA ALA A 41 -4.52 -9.40 6.23
C ALA A 41 -5.20 -8.40 7.19
N ASP A 42 -6.31 -8.80 7.82
CA ASP A 42 -7.11 -7.99 8.75
C ASP A 42 -7.68 -6.69 8.16
N VAL A 43 -7.87 -6.64 6.83
CA VAL A 43 -8.53 -5.50 6.17
C VAL A 43 -10.04 -5.59 6.38
N ASN A 44 -10.67 -4.46 6.72
CA ASN A 44 -12.11 -4.40 6.96
C ASN A 44 -12.90 -4.87 5.72
N PHE A 45 -13.87 -5.76 5.92
CA PHE A 45 -14.70 -6.30 4.84
C PHE A 45 -15.33 -5.24 3.92
N LYS A 46 -15.79 -4.10 4.46
CA LYS A 46 -16.38 -3.01 3.65
C LYS A 46 -15.34 -2.43 2.69
N VAL A 47 -14.15 -2.16 3.20
CA VAL A 47 -13.00 -1.67 2.44
C VAL A 47 -12.59 -2.66 1.36
N VAL A 48 -12.54 -3.97 1.68
CA VAL A 48 -12.23 -5.00 0.69
C VAL A 48 -13.29 -5.06 -0.41
N ARG A 49 -14.58 -4.96 -0.06
CA ARG A 49 -15.67 -4.97 -1.03
C ARG A 49 -15.60 -3.78 -1.99
N GLU A 50 -15.40 -2.57 -1.46
CA GLU A 50 -15.23 -1.35 -2.24
C GLU A 50 -13.99 -1.43 -3.15
N PHE A 51 -12.89 -1.95 -2.62
CA PHE A 51 -11.67 -2.18 -3.38
C PHE A 51 -11.90 -3.09 -4.59
N VAL A 52 -12.47 -4.28 -4.38
CA VAL A 52 -12.70 -5.26 -5.46
C VAL A 52 -13.66 -4.69 -6.52
N GLN A 53 -14.72 -4.00 -6.08
CA GLN A 53 -15.67 -3.36 -6.99
C GLN A 53 -14.98 -2.31 -7.86
N GLY A 54 -14.16 -1.44 -7.25
CA GLY A 54 -13.40 -0.41 -7.97
C GLY A 54 -12.41 -0.99 -8.97
N VAL A 55 -11.71 -2.09 -8.61
CA VAL A 55 -10.83 -2.79 -9.57
C VAL A 55 -11.62 -3.37 -10.72
N LYS A 56 -12.76 -4.03 -10.47
CA LYS A 56 -13.58 -4.64 -11.53
C LYS A 56 -14.10 -3.59 -12.52
N GLU A 57 -14.65 -2.49 -12.01
CA GLU A 57 -15.15 -1.38 -12.83
C GLU A 57 -14.06 -0.77 -13.72
N ARG A 58 -12.87 -0.55 -13.16
CA ARG A 58 -11.74 0.02 -13.92
C ARG A 58 -11.13 -0.97 -14.89
N ALA A 59 -11.03 -2.26 -14.54
CA ALA A 59 -10.49 -3.28 -15.42
C ALA A 59 -11.40 -3.53 -16.65
N LEU A 60 -12.72 -3.45 -16.48
CA LEU A 60 -13.68 -3.59 -17.58
C LEU A 60 -13.85 -2.28 -18.38
N GLY A 61 -13.73 -1.13 -17.73
CA GLY A 61 -13.87 0.19 -18.36
C GLY A 61 -12.59 0.73 -19.01
N ALA A 62 -11.42 0.18 -18.68
CA ALA A 62 -10.15 0.59 -19.27
C ALA A 62 -10.11 0.19 -20.75
N LYS A 63 -10.09 1.18 -21.64
CA LYS A 63 -9.68 0.95 -23.03
C LYS A 63 -8.28 0.33 -22.99
N VAL A 64 -8.12 -0.85 -23.60
CA VAL A 64 -6.84 -1.54 -23.72
C VAL A 64 -5.85 -0.57 -24.37
N LEU A 65 -4.95 0.00 -23.56
CA LEU A 65 -3.83 0.78 -24.06
C LEU A 65 -2.94 -0.18 -24.87
N THR A 66 -2.77 0.09 -26.15
CA THR A 66 -2.08 -0.77 -27.12
C THR A 66 -0.61 -1.07 -26.78
N SER A 67 -0.01 -0.36 -25.82
CA SER A 67 1.39 -0.49 -25.42
C SER A 67 1.65 -1.46 -24.26
N LEU A 68 0.62 -1.97 -23.57
CA LEU A 68 0.76 -2.82 -22.39
C LEU A 68 0.06 -4.16 -22.58
N THR A 69 0.64 -5.23 -22.03
CA THR A 69 -0.05 -6.52 -21.98
C THR A 69 -1.29 -6.42 -21.08
N PRO A 70 -2.37 -7.19 -21.36
CA PRO A 70 -3.57 -7.22 -20.52
C PRO A 70 -3.26 -7.49 -19.03
N MET A 71 -2.28 -8.35 -18.75
CA MET A 71 -1.82 -8.64 -17.39
C MET A 71 -1.24 -7.40 -16.70
N GLN A 72 -0.35 -6.66 -17.38
CA GLN A 72 0.26 -5.45 -16.82
C GLN A 72 -0.77 -4.35 -16.58
N GLN A 73 -1.79 -4.25 -17.43
CA GLN A 73 -2.89 -3.30 -17.21
C GLN A 73 -3.67 -3.62 -15.94
N ILE A 74 -4.02 -4.89 -15.72
CA ILE A 74 -4.75 -5.31 -14.51
C ILE A 74 -3.90 -5.08 -13.25
N ILE A 75 -2.60 -5.40 -13.29
CA ILE A 75 -1.67 -5.10 -12.19
C ILE A 75 -1.65 -3.59 -11.91
N GLY A 76 -1.62 -2.77 -12.95
CA GLY A 76 -1.67 -1.31 -12.83
C GLY A 76 -2.96 -0.82 -12.17
N VAL A 77 -4.12 -1.35 -12.57
CA VAL A 77 -5.42 -1.01 -11.97
C VAL A 77 -5.44 -1.40 -10.49
N VAL A 78 -4.98 -2.60 -10.15
CA VAL A 78 -4.90 -3.06 -8.74
C VAL A 78 -3.97 -2.17 -7.93
N ASN A 79 -2.79 -1.85 -8.46
CA ASN A 79 -1.83 -0.97 -7.79
C ASN A 79 -2.43 0.41 -7.52
N GLN A 80 -3.06 1.00 -8.53
CA GLN A 80 -3.70 2.31 -8.41
C GLN A 80 -4.80 2.29 -7.33
N GLN A 81 -5.62 1.23 -7.28
CA GLN A 81 -6.64 1.09 -6.25
C GLN A 81 -6.04 0.92 -4.86
N LEU A 82 -4.89 0.22 -4.73
CA LEU A 82 -4.18 0.08 -3.45
C LEU A 82 -3.61 1.43 -2.98
N VAL A 83 -3.06 2.22 -3.90
CA VAL A 83 -2.56 3.57 -3.60
C VAL A 83 -3.69 4.47 -3.10
N GLU A 84 -4.84 4.45 -3.75
CA GLU A 84 -6.01 5.23 -3.33
C GLU A 84 -6.52 4.79 -1.95
N LEU A 85 -6.61 3.49 -1.72
CA LEU A 85 -7.06 2.91 -0.45
C LEU A 85 -6.12 3.26 0.73
N LEU A 86 -4.81 3.29 0.49
CA LEU A 86 -3.82 3.61 1.52
C LEU A 86 -3.64 5.12 1.75
N GLY A 87 -4.39 5.97 1.04
CA GLY A 87 -4.26 7.41 1.08
C GLY A 87 -3.25 7.88 0.03
N GLY A 88 -3.75 8.10 -1.18
CA GLY A 88 -2.98 8.40 -2.40
C GLY A 88 -2.33 9.79 -2.45
N GLY A 89 -1.76 10.30 -1.35
CA GLY A 89 -1.10 11.60 -1.31
C GLY A 89 -0.04 11.72 -0.22
N GLN A 90 0.96 12.58 -0.47
CA GLN A 90 1.86 13.03 0.58
C GLN A 90 1.14 14.06 1.45
N SER A 91 0.74 13.69 2.66
CA SER A 91 0.37 14.68 3.67
C SER A 91 1.65 15.33 4.21
N ARG A 92 1.81 16.63 3.98
CA ARG A 92 2.86 17.40 4.67
C ARG A 92 2.41 17.65 6.10
N LEU A 93 3.35 17.61 7.04
CA LEU A 93 3.09 18.11 8.39
C LEU A 93 2.93 19.62 8.32
N GLU A 94 1.79 20.12 8.78
CA GLU A 94 1.57 21.56 8.90
C GLU A 94 2.30 22.09 10.14
N HIS A 95 2.96 23.23 9.96
CA HIS A 95 3.66 23.92 11.02
C HIS A 95 2.86 25.15 11.46
N ALA A 96 2.89 25.45 12.76
CA ALA A 96 2.26 26.66 13.26
C ALA A 96 2.95 27.90 12.66
N GLN A 97 2.16 28.92 12.32
CA GLN A 97 2.69 30.18 11.75
C GLN A 97 3.61 30.93 12.72
N SER A 98 3.46 30.69 14.03
CA SER A 98 4.32 31.23 15.08
C SER A 98 4.76 30.11 16.01
N ALA A 99 6.04 30.10 16.37
CA ALA A 99 6.60 29.06 17.24
C ALA A 99 6.02 29.15 18.66
N PRO A 100 5.89 28.02 19.39
CA PRO A 100 6.32 26.67 19.01
C PRO A 100 5.24 25.86 18.25
N THR A 101 5.67 24.97 17.36
CA THR A 101 4.80 23.89 16.83
C THR A 101 4.84 22.70 17.79
N VAL A 102 3.69 22.33 18.34
CA VAL A 102 3.56 21.16 19.24
C VAL A 102 2.90 20.01 18.49
N LEU A 103 3.57 18.86 18.45
CA LEU A 103 3.09 17.64 17.80
C LEU A 103 2.81 16.56 18.86
N MET A 104 1.66 15.90 18.77
CA MET A 104 1.26 14.81 19.66
C MET A 104 1.11 13.51 18.87
N LEU A 105 1.76 12.44 19.33
CA LEU A 105 1.54 11.08 18.81
C LEU A 105 0.47 10.37 19.65
N VAL A 106 -0.68 10.11 19.03
CA VAL A 106 -1.82 9.40 19.64
C VAL A 106 -2.11 8.08 18.92
N GLY A 107 -2.77 7.14 19.61
CA GLY A 107 -3.04 5.80 19.08
C GLY A 107 -3.19 4.73 20.17
N LEU A 108 -3.59 3.53 19.78
CA LEU A 108 -3.86 2.40 20.70
C LEU A 108 -2.60 1.90 21.43
N LYS A 109 -2.75 1.28 22.60
CA LYS A 109 -1.61 0.65 23.30
C LYS A 109 -0.96 -0.38 22.37
N GLY A 110 0.38 -0.38 22.31
CA GLY A 110 1.12 -1.27 21.41
C GLY A 110 1.21 -0.80 19.95
N SER A 111 0.59 0.32 19.57
CA SER A 111 0.67 0.87 18.19
C SER A 111 2.03 1.47 17.81
N GLY A 112 3.07 1.28 18.63
CA GLY A 112 4.43 1.75 18.35
C GLY A 112 4.73 3.21 18.68
N LYS A 113 3.80 4.01 19.24
CA LYS A 113 4.01 5.46 19.52
C LYS A 113 5.38 5.78 20.15
N THR A 114 5.70 5.17 21.28
CA THR A 114 6.97 5.41 22.00
C THR A 114 8.17 4.98 21.16
N THR A 115 8.08 3.86 20.44
CA THR A 115 9.13 3.38 19.54
C THR A 115 9.34 4.35 18.38
N THR A 116 8.26 4.88 17.79
CA THR A 116 8.31 5.88 16.72
C THR A 116 8.96 7.17 17.22
N ILE A 117 8.59 7.67 18.40
CA ILE A 117 9.26 8.84 19.02
C ILE A 117 10.76 8.57 19.21
N ARG A 118 11.11 7.42 19.76
CA ARG A 118 12.51 7.04 19.98
C ARG A 118 13.30 6.95 18.67
N ALA A 119 12.69 6.48 17.58
CA ALA A 119 13.32 6.47 16.27
C ALA A 119 13.50 7.88 15.68
N LEU A 120 12.49 8.75 15.81
CA LEU A 120 12.57 10.16 15.39
C LEU A 120 13.66 10.94 16.15
N LEU A 121 13.87 10.61 17.44
CA LEU A 121 14.90 11.21 18.30
C LEU A 121 16.29 10.56 18.15
N GLY A 122 16.44 9.56 17.27
CA GLY A 122 17.73 8.88 17.07
C GLY A 122 18.11 7.87 18.15
N MET A 123 17.21 7.52 19.07
CA MET A 123 17.47 6.61 20.19
C MET A 123 17.36 5.13 19.80
N ILE A 124 16.62 4.79 18.75
CA ILE A 124 16.48 3.43 18.21
C ILE A 124 16.57 3.52 16.69
N ARG A 125 17.47 2.73 16.09
CA ARG A 125 17.53 2.62 14.63
C ARG A 125 16.48 1.64 14.12
N PRO A 126 15.70 1.98 13.08
CA PRO A 126 14.79 1.02 12.47
C PRO A 126 15.58 -0.08 11.74
N ASN A 127 15.01 -1.28 11.68
CA ASN A 127 15.61 -2.43 11.01
C ASN A 127 15.61 -2.30 9.47
N ALA A 128 14.78 -1.42 8.93
CA ALA A 128 14.69 -1.13 7.51
C ALA A 128 14.26 0.33 7.28
N GLY A 129 14.63 0.88 6.12
CA GLY A 129 14.29 2.25 5.73
C GLY A 129 15.18 3.32 6.37
N SER A 130 14.74 4.57 6.29
CA SER A 130 15.48 5.73 6.80
C SER A 130 14.54 6.69 7.52
N VAL A 131 15.00 7.30 8.62
CA VAL A 131 14.24 8.34 9.33
C VAL A 131 14.81 9.71 8.98
N LYS A 132 13.92 10.61 8.56
CA LYS A 132 14.24 12.02 8.34
C LYS A 132 13.28 12.90 9.16
N VAL A 133 13.83 13.92 9.82
CA VAL A 133 13.07 14.93 10.56
C VAL A 133 13.34 16.27 9.91
N LEU A 134 12.30 16.97 9.45
CA LEU A 134 12.40 18.25 8.74
C LEU A 134 13.39 18.20 7.55
N GLY A 135 13.36 17.10 6.79
CA GLY A 135 14.24 16.87 5.65
C GLY A 135 15.66 16.41 5.99
N GLN A 136 16.06 16.44 7.26
CA GLN A 136 17.39 16.02 7.71
C GLN A 136 17.39 14.56 8.14
N ALA A 137 18.37 13.78 7.69
CA ALA A 137 18.54 12.41 8.11
C ALA A 137 18.94 12.35 9.59
N VAL A 138 18.21 11.54 10.38
CA VAL A 138 18.53 11.33 11.80
C VAL A 138 19.88 10.60 11.96
N TRP A 139 20.22 9.73 11.00
CA TRP A 139 21.54 9.09 10.89
C TRP A 139 22.21 9.42 9.54
N PRO A 140 22.95 10.53 9.44
CA PRO A 140 23.53 10.98 8.17
C PRO A 140 24.69 10.10 7.67
N ASN A 141 25.38 9.38 8.56
CA ASN A 141 26.64 8.68 8.26
C ASN A 141 26.54 7.16 8.13
N GLY A 142 25.34 6.59 7.96
CA GLY A 142 25.17 5.19 7.54
C GLY A 142 25.69 4.08 8.47
N ARG A 143 26.40 4.35 9.58
CA ARG A 143 27.04 3.30 10.38
C ARG A 143 26.01 2.42 11.08
N GLY A 144 25.97 1.15 10.65
CA GLY A 144 25.46 0.03 11.42
C GLY A 144 26.48 -0.43 12.45
#